data_AF-A0A7W9B2E3-F1
#
_entry.id   AF-A0A7W9B2E3-F1
#
_cell.length_a   1.000
_cell.length_b   1.000
_cell.length_c   1.000
_cell.angle_alpha   90.00
_cell.angle_beta   90.00
_cell.angle_gamma   90.00
#
_symmetry.space_group_name_H-M   'P 1'
#
loop_
_entity.id
_entity.type
_entity.pdbx_description
1 polymer ?
#
loop_
_entity_poly.entity_id
_entity_poly.type
_entity_poly.pdbx_seq_one_letter_code
_entity_poly.pdbx_strand_id
1 'polypeptide(L)'
;MKSLLTALFLSAGVCLAGCNDQKDEQSTAEVEQSSAQQQEIAKYNTYIDAANGSASFAANLADHLKYYQETLEKGRELKNYSVESPYNIKRMRETLDKALALPAELPEIDEAAKALTAALKEVEPLNTELDSYAQANGYLADKGKRPVKRMAITLPQWRKSQPQKKISITVSASEMR
;
A
#
# COMPACT_ATOMS: atom_id res chain seq x y z
N MET A 1 46.07 47.83 -23.30
CA MET A 1 46.79 46.85 -24.15
C MET A 1 45.73 46.01 -24.84
N LYS A 2 45.37 46.37 -26.08
CA LYS A 2 45.67 45.66 -27.35
C LYS A 2 45.01 44.27 -27.46
N SER A 3 44.07 44.20 -28.41
CA SER A 3 43.28 43.06 -28.91
C SER A 3 44.06 41.76 -29.13
N LEU A 4 43.34 40.63 -29.21
CA LEU A 4 43.17 39.90 -30.48
C LEU A 4 42.18 38.73 -30.36
N LEU A 5 41.22 38.74 -31.29
CA LEU A 5 40.41 37.61 -31.74
C LEU A 5 41.30 36.46 -32.21
N THR A 6 40.92 35.22 -31.93
CA THR A 6 41.17 34.10 -32.87
C THR A 6 40.05 33.09 -32.74
N ALA A 7 39.16 33.08 -33.74
CA ALA A 7 38.32 31.94 -34.06
C ALA A 7 39.13 30.98 -34.93
N LEU A 8 39.03 29.68 -34.70
CA LEU A 8 39.32 28.66 -35.71
C LEU A 8 38.24 27.59 -35.65
N PHE A 9 37.46 27.52 -36.73
CA PHE A 9 36.52 26.44 -37.03
C PHE A 9 37.28 25.15 -37.34
N LEU A 10 36.76 23.99 -36.91
CA LEU A 10 36.88 22.75 -37.67
C LEU A 10 35.58 21.95 -37.54
N SER A 11 34.75 22.11 -38.57
CA SER A 11 33.60 21.29 -38.90
C SER A 11 34.05 19.88 -39.29
N ALA A 12 33.63 18.87 -38.54
CA ALA A 12 33.48 17.51 -39.07
C ALA A 12 32.00 17.31 -39.39
N GLY A 13 31.66 17.42 -40.68
CA GLY A 13 30.36 17.02 -41.19
C GLY A 13 30.21 15.51 -41.09
N VAL A 14 29.12 15.05 -40.50
CA VAL A 14 28.57 13.73 -40.78
C VAL A 14 27.48 13.95 -41.81
N CYS A 15 27.78 13.60 -43.05
CA CYS A 15 26.80 13.49 -44.12
C CYS A 15 25.80 12.38 -43.75
N LEU A 16 24.62 12.75 -43.26
CA LEU A 16 23.44 11.88 -43.32
C LEU A 16 22.65 12.24 -44.58
N ALA A 17 23.21 11.88 -45.73
CA ALA A 17 22.47 11.69 -46.97
C ALA A 17 22.59 10.22 -47.34
N GLY A 18 21.71 9.42 -46.73
CA GLY A 18 21.45 8.04 -47.09
C GLY A 18 19.94 7.86 -47.07
N CYS A 19 19.29 8.18 -48.19
CA CYS A 19 17.99 7.61 -48.51
C CYS A 19 18.22 6.10 -48.65
N ASN A 20 17.90 5.34 -47.61
CA ASN A 20 17.66 3.92 -47.77
C ASN A 20 16.21 3.68 -47.36
N ASP A 21 15.46 3.18 -48.33
CA ASP A 21 14.11 2.65 -48.20
C ASP A 21 14.21 1.40 -47.30
N GLN A 22 14.17 1.62 -45.98
CA GLN A 22 14.33 0.54 -45.01
C GLN A 22 13.21 0.67 -43.99
N LYS A 23 12.18 -0.15 -44.23
CA LYS A 23 11.03 -0.47 -43.37
C LYS A 23 11.30 -0.17 -41.90
N ASP A 24 10.34 0.55 -41.31
CA ASP A 24 10.12 0.72 -39.89
C ASP A 24 10.14 -0.63 -39.13
N GLU A 25 11.32 -1.14 -38.81
CA GLU A 25 11.49 -2.30 -37.92
C GLU A 25 12.30 -1.95 -36.66
N GLN A 26 12.60 -0.68 -36.45
CA GLN A 26 13.20 -0.16 -35.23
C GLN A 26 12.21 0.79 -34.54
N SER A 27 11.27 0.26 -33.75
CA SER A 27 10.56 1.04 -32.72
C SER A 27 9.63 0.23 -31.81
N THR A 28 9.19 -0.98 -32.18
CA THR A 28 8.16 -1.67 -31.37
C THR A 28 8.72 -2.18 -30.03
N ALA A 29 9.91 -2.78 -30.02
CA ALA A 29 10.49 -3.35 -28.80
C ALA A 29 10.90 -2.30 -27.75
N GLU A 30 11.41 -1.14 -28.18
CA GLU A 30 11.83 -0.05 -27.28
C GLU A 30 10.61 0.69 -26.69
N VAL A 31 9.55 0.86 -27.49
CA VAL A 31 8.25 1.39 -27.02
C VAL A 31 7.56 0.40 -26.07
N GLU A 32 7.58 -0.90 -26.37
CA GLU A 32 7.04 -1.93 -25.48
C GLU A 32 7.80 -2.02 -24.15
N GLN A 33 9.14 -2.00 -24.16
CA GLN A 33 9.95 -1.99 -22.92
C GLN A 33 9.68 -0.74 -22.06
N SER A 34 9.59 0.44 -22.68
CA SER A 34 9.24 1.68 -21.99
C SER A 34 7.84 1.59 -21.36
N SER A 35 6.87 1.01 -22.10
CA SER A 35 5.51 0.82 -21.60
C SER A 35 5.42 -0.18 -20.45
N ALA A 36 6.19 -1.28 -20.49
CA ALA A 36 6.24 -2.28 -19.42
C ALA A 36 6.85 -1.70 -18.14
N GLN A 37 7.94 -0.92 -18.27
CA GLN A 37 8.56 -0.23 -17.13
C GLN A 37 7.60 0.81 -16.51
N GLN A 38 6.85 1.54 -17.32
CA GLN A 38 5.84 2.48 -16.82
C GLN A 38 4.72 1.78 -16.06
N GLN A 39 4.29 0.59 -16.51
CA GLN A 39 3.29 -0.22 -15.83
C GLN A 39 3.80 -0.73 -14.47
N GLU A 40 5.05 -1.20 -14.42
CA GLU A 40 5.68 -1.63 -13.17
C GLU A 40 5.79 -0.48 -12.16
N ILE A 41 6.25 0.70 -12.59
CA ILE A 41 6.32 1.91 -11.75
C ILE A 41 4.93 2.31 -11.25
N ALA A 42 3.92 2.30 -12.11
CA ALA A 42 2.55 2.64 -11.72
C ALA A 42 2.00 1.67 -10.67
N LYS A 43 2.27 0.37 -10.84
CA LYS A 43 1.88 -0.67 -9.88
C LYS A 43 2.60 -0.50 -8.56
N TYR A 44 3.91 -0.30 -8.59
CA TYR A 44 4.72 -0.07 -7.41
C TYR A 44 4.29 1.17 -6.61
N ASN A 45 4.09 2.30 -7.29
CA ASN A 45 3.60 3.53 -6.65
C ASN A 45 2.21 3.37 -6.03
N THR A 46 1.35 2.53 -6.62
CA THR A 46 0.04 2.24 -6.02
C THR A 46 0.17 1.42 -4.73
N TYR A 47 1.17 0.53 -4.63
CA TYR A 47 1.50 -0.14 -3.37
C TYR A 47 2.07 0.81 -2.32
N ILE A 48 2.93 1.75 -2.73
CA ILE A 48 3.43 2.84 -1.86
C ILE A 48 2.26 3.66 -1.30
N ASP A 49 1.30 4.03 -2.14
CA ASP A 49 0.10 4.77 -1.71
C ASP A 49 -0.71 3.99 -0.67
N ALA A 50 -0.87 2.68 -0.84
CA ALA A 50 -1.55 1.82 0.12
C ALA A 50 -0.79 1.76 1.46
N ALA A 51 0.53 1.61 1.43
CA ALA A 51 1.37 1.57 2.63
C ALA A 51 1.37 2.91 3.38
N ASN A 52 1.52 4.03 2.67
CA ASN A 52 1.53 5.37 3.26
C ASN A 52 0.15 5.77 3.79
N GLY A 53 -0.92 5.39 3.09
CA GLY A 53 -2.30 5.62 3.53
C GLY A 53 -2.70 4.84 4.78
N SER A 54 -1.83 3.96 5.28
CA SER A 54 -2.14 3.01 6.36
C SER A 54 -1.06 2.87 7.42
N ALA A 55 -0.07 3.77 7.43
CA ALA A 55 1.09 3.67 8.31
C ALA A 55 0.73 3.52 9.81
N SER A 56 -0.40 4.09 10.24
CA SER A 56 -0.91 3.98 11.60
C SER A 56 -1.82 2.76 11.84
N PHE A 57 -2.36 2.12 10.82
CA PHE A 57 -3.41 1.09 10.98
C PHE A 57 -2.93 -0.10 11.83
N ALA A 58 -1.77 -0.64 11.49
CA ALA A 58 -1.23 -1.80 12.21
C ALA A 58 -0.90 -1.45 13.67
N ALA A 59 -0.39 -0.25 13.92
CA ALA A 59 -0.11 0.26 15.26
C ALA A 59 -1.41 0.50 16.05
N ASN A 60 -2.37 1.20 15.47
CA ASN A 60 -3.69 1.46 16.06
C ASN A 60 -4.40 0.16 16.40
N LEU A 61 -4.36 -0.83 15.51
CA LEU A 61 -4.94 -2.13 15.78
C LEU A 61 -4.18 -2.88 16.88
N ALA A 62 -2.84 -2.88 16.87
CA ALA A 62 -2.06 -3.50 17.95
C ALA A 62 -2.33 -2.84 19.32
N ASP A 63 -2.41 -1.52 19.37
CA ASP A 63 -2.70 -0.75 20.58
C ASP A 63 -4.14 -0.98 21.05
N HIS A 64 -5.10 -1.02 20.12
CA HIS A 64 -6.48 -1.41 20.37
C HIS A 64 -6.55 -2.78 21.02
N LEU A 65 -5.90 -3.77 20.40
CA LEU A 65 -5.88 -5.14 20.90
C LEU A 65 -5.27 -5.17 22.29
N LYS A 66 -4.11 -4.54 22.51
CA LYS A 66 -3.45 -4.51 23.81
C LYS A 66 -4.31 -3.84 24.89
N TYR A 67 -4.79 -2.62 24.65
CA TYR A 67 -5.44 -1.80 25.66
C TYR A 67 -6.79 -2.38 26.09
N TYR A 68 -7.63 -2.75 25.13
CA TYR A 68 -8.95 -3.27 25.44
C TYR A 68 -8.89 -4.70 25.95
N GLN A 69 -8.01 -5.55 25.40
CA GLN A 69 -7.83 -6.91 25.90
C GLN A 69 -7.34 -6.91 27.35
N GLU A 70 -6.28 -6.16 27.68
CA GLU A 70 -5.78 -6.11 29.06
C GLU A 70 -6.81 -5.53 30.04
N THR A 71 -7.61 -4.54 29.61
CA THR A 71 -8.63 -3.94 30.45
C THR A 71 -9.73 -4.96 30.78
N LEU A 72 -10.18 -5.69 29.76
CA LEU A 72 -11.28 -6.65 29.87
C LEU A 72 -10.84 -7.95 30.58
N GLU A 73 -9.61 -8.44 30.34
CA GLU A 73 -9.03 -9.59 31.06
C GLU A 73 -8.90 -9.33 32.57
N LYS A 74 -8.62 -8.08 32.95
CA LYS A 74 -8.59 -7.65 34.36
C LYS A 74 -9.99 -7.42 34.95
N GLY A 75 -11.05 -7.75 34.22
CA GLY A 75 -12.45 -7.56 34.63
C GLY A 75 -12.86 -6.08 34.77
N ARG A 76 -12.10 -5.15 34.18
CA ARG A 76 -12.38 -3.72 34.25
C ARG A 76 -13.32 -3.32 33.13
N GLU A 77 -14.22 -2.39 33.45
CA GLU A 77 -15.15 -1.81 32.48
C GLU A 77 -14.42 -0.85 31.54
N LEU A 78 -14.86 -0.80 30.29
CA LEU A 78 -14.36 0.17 29.33
C LEU A 78 -14.96 1.55 29.62
N LYS A 79 -14.11 2.55 29.83
CA LYS A 79 -14.53 3.96 29.98
C LYS A 79 -14.57 4.70 28.65
N ASN A 80 -13.76 4.26 27.71
CA ASN A 80 -13.70 4.74 26.34
C ASN A 80 -13.57 3.49 25.45
N TYR A 81 -14.08 3.57 24.23
CA TYR A 81 -13.86 2.55 23.21
C TYR A 81 -13.84 3.22 21.83
N SER A 82 -12.90 2.84 21.00
CA SER A 82 -12.75 3.30 19.63
C SER A 82 -12.07 2.20 18.84
N VAL A 83 -12.34 2.11 17.55
CA VAL A 83 -11.64 1.23 16.61
C VAL A 83 -10.95 2.09 15.54
N GLU A 84 -10.26 1.47 14.58
CA GLU A 84 -9.81 2.20 13.40
C GLU A 84 -11.00 2.79 12.65
N SER A 85 -10.81 3.92 11.97
CA SER A 85 -11.81 4.46 11.06
C SER A 85 -12.20 3.45 9.96
N PRO A 86 -13.51 3.16 9.77
CA PRO A 86 -13.97 2.33 8.65
C PRO A 86 -13.52 2.87 7.29
N TYR A 87 -13.43 4.20 7.14
CA TYR A 87 -12.93 4.84 5.93
C TYR A 87 -11.48 4.44 5.61
N ASN A 88 -10.60 4.40 6.62
CA ASN A 88 -9.19 4.06 6.42
C ASN A 88 -9.02 2.60 5.98
N ILE A 89 -9.76 1.67 6.61
CA ILE A 89 -9.76 0.25 6.24
C ILE A 89 -10.22 0.07 4.79
N LYS A 90 -11.36 0.68 4.44
CA LYS A 90 -11.94 0.62 3.09
C LYS A 90 -10.97 1.19 2.06
N ARG A 91 -10.45 2.40 2.30
CA ARG A 91 -9.51 3.08 1.40
C ARG A 91 -8.31 2.19 1.10
N MET A 92 -7.69 1.63 2.15
CA MET A 92 -6.53 0.76 1.95
C MET A 92 -6.88 -0.49 1.15
N ARG A 93 -7.99 -1.16 1.46
CA ARG A 93 -8.44 -2.33 0.68
C ARG A 93 -8.61 -1.98 -0.80
N GLU A 94 -9.27 -0.86 -1.09
CA GLU A 94 -9.51 -0.42 -2.47
C GLU A 94 -8.23 -0.03 -3.20
N THR A 95 -7.26 0.58 -2.52
CA THR A 95 -5.94 0.87 -3.12
C THR A 95 -5.16 -0.41 -3.44
N LEU A 96 -5.22 -1.43 -2.57
CA LEU A 96 -4.60 -2.73 -2.84
C LEU A 96 -5.30 -3.51 -3.96
N ASP A 97 -6.65 -3.54 -3.97
CA ASP A 97 -7.42 -4.12 -5.07
C ASP A 97 -7.05 -3.43 -6.41
N LYS A 98 -6.86 -2.11 -6.41
CA LYS A 98 -6.40 -1.35 -7.59
C LYS A 98 -4.98 -1.75 -8.01
N ALA A 99 -4.02 -1.84 -7.08
CA ALA A 99 -2.64 -2.23 -7.40
C ALA A 99 -2.58 -3.64 -8.01
N LEU A 100 -3.34 -4.58 -7.47
CA LEU A 100 -3.43 -5.96 -7.97
C LEU A 100 -4.04 -6.06 -9.37
N ALA A 101 -4.85 -5.09 -9.78
CA ALA A 101 -5.46 -5.02 -11.10
C ALA A 101 -4.58 -4.33 -12.15
N LEU A 102 -3.48 -3.67 -11.75
CA LEU A 102 -2.56 -3.05 -12.70
C LEU A 102 -1.71 -4.11 -13.42
N PRO A 103 -1.41 -3.89 -14.71
CA PRO A 103 -0.47 -4.74 -15.45
C PRO A 103 0.94 -4.60 -14.86
N ALA A 104 1.81 -5.58 -15.15
CA ALA A 104 3.10 -5.88 -14.51
C ALA A 104 3.02 -6.89 -13.35
N GLU A 105 4.04 -7.73 -13.22
CA GLU A 105 4.14 -8.77 -12.20
C GLU A 105 5.12 -8.34 -11.12
N LEU A 106 4.64 -8.25 -9.87
CA LEU A 106 5.48 -7.98 -8.70
C LEU A 106 5.22 -9.10 -7.68
N PRO A 107 5.61 -10.35 -7.97
CA PRO A 107 5.03 -11.54 -7.33
C PRO A 107 5.13 -11.55 -5.81
N GLU A 108 6.24 -11.09 -5.22
CA GLU A 108 6.38 -11.02 -3.77
C GLU A 108 5.39 -10.01 -3.13
N ILE A 109 5.26 -8.82 -3.74
CA ILE A 109 4.37 -7.76 -3.25
C ILE A 109 2.91 -8.13 -3.53
N ASP A 110 2.63 -8.71 -4.70
CA ASP A 110 1.30 -9.16 -5.14
C ASP A 110 0.75 -10.23 -4.19
N GLU A 111 1.54 -11.24 -3.83
CA GLU A 111 1.09 -12.27 -2.89
C GLU A 111 0.83 -11.69 -1.49
N ALA A 112 1.68 -10.79 -1.01
CA ALA A 112 1.47 -10.11 0.27
C ALA A 112 0.21 -9.22 0.24
N ALA A 113 -0.02 -8.50 -0.86
CA ALA A 113 -1.18 -7.67 -1.08
C ALA A 113 -2.48 -8.48 -1.16
N LYS A 114 -2.50 -9.63 -1.86
CA LYS A 114 -3.65 -10.55 -1.89
C LYS A 114 -4.03 -11.00 -0.48
N ALA A 115 -3.04 -11.43 0.31
CA ALA A 115 -3.26 -11.87 1.68
C ALA A 115 -3.81 -10.75 2.57
N LEU A 116 -3.29 -9.52 2.44
CA LEU A 116 -3.77 -8.37 3.18
C LEU A 116 -5.19 -7.97 2.76
N THR A 117 -5.46 -7.86 1.46
CA THR A 117 -6.78 -7.54 0.93
C THR A 117 -7.83 -8.53 1.40
N ALA A 118 -7.53 -9.83 1.41
CA ALA A 118 -8.43 -10.85 1.95
C ALA A 118 -8.70 -10.62 3.44
N ALA A 119 -7.67 -10.36 4.25
CA ALA A 119 -7.85 -10.05 5.67
C ALA A 119 -8.66 -8.76 5.90
N LEU A 120 -8.48 -7.72 5.08
CA LEU A 120 -9.25 -6.48 5.17
C LEU A 120 -10.73 -6.70 4.83
N LYS A 121 -11.04 -7.53 3.82
CA LYS A 121 -12.44 -7.88 3.47
C LYS A 121 -13.19 -8.54 4.63
N GLU A 122 -12.50 -9.36 5.43
CA GLU A 122 -13.07 -9.99 6.62
C GLU A 122 -13.23 -9.01 7.80
N VAL A 123 -12.26 -8.10 7.99
CA VAL A 123 -12.24 -7.17 9.14
C VAL A 123 -13.14 -5.95 8.93
N GLU A 124 -13.30 -5.45 7.70
CA GLU A 124 -14.08 -4.25 7.37
C GLU A 124 -15.51 -4.25 7.93
N PRO A 125 -16.36 -5.28 7.73
CA PRO A 125 -17.71 -5.30 8.27
C PRO A 125 -17.73 -5.35 9.80
N LEU A 126 -16.80 -6.07 10.42
CA LEU A 126 -16.69 -6.18 11.87
C LEU A 126 -16.23 -4.86 12.50
N ASN A 127 -15.28 -4.18 11.88
CA ASN A 127 -14.83 -2.86 12.30
C ASN A 127 -15.96 -1.82 12.19
N THR A 128 -16.75 -1.87 11.11
CA THR A 128 -17.91 -0.99 10.92
C THR A 128 -18.97 -1.18 12.00
N GLU A 129 -19.26 -2.43 12.38
CA GLU A 129 -20.17 -2.73 13.49
C GLU A 129 -19.62 -2.21 14.82
N LEU A 130 -18.33 -2.43 15.10
CA LEU A 130 -17.68 -2.01 16.34
C LEU A 130 -17.54 -0.48 16.43
N ASP A 131 -17.31 0.20 15.32
CA ASP A 131 -17.35 1.67 15.24
C ASP A 131 -18.75 2.18 15.56
N SER A 132 -19.80 1.63 14.92
CA SER A 132 -21.19 2.00 15.22
C SER A 132 -21.54 1.79 16.70
N TYR A 133 -21.07 0.68 17.29
CA TYR A 133 -21.20 0.41 18.72
C TYR A 133 -20.45 1.42 19.59
N ALA A 134 -19.24 1.84 19.19
CA ALA A 134 -18.46 2.87 19.87
C ALA A 134 -19.18 4.22 19.84
N GLN A 135 -19.64 4.65 18.66
CA GLN A 135 -20.38 5.90 18.46
C GLN A 135 -21.69 5.94 19.27
N ALA A 136 -22.36 4.79 19.43
CA ALA A 136 -23.56 4.66 20.24
C ALA A 136 -23.29 4.55 21.76
N ASN A 137 -22.03 4.64 22.20
CA ASN A 137 -21.60 4.39 23.58
C ASN A 137 -22.05 3.03 24.14
N GLY A 138 -22.18 2.00 23.29
CA GLY A 138 -22.68 0.69 23.69
C GLY A 138 -21.82 0.02 24.77
N TYR A 139 -20.54 0.39 24.86
CA TYR A 139 -19.59 -0.08 25.87
C TYR A 139 -19.92 0.37 27.29
N LEU A 140 -20.62 1.49 27.46
CA LEU A 140 -21.13 1.91 28.77
C LEU A 140 -22.32 1.06 29.20
N ALA A 141 -23.15 0.60 28.25
CA ALA A 141 -24.35 -0.17 28.53
C ALA A 141 -24.05 -1.65 28.86
N ASP A 142 -23.13 -2.28 28.13
CA ASP A 142 -22.79 -3.70 28.31
C ASP A 142 -21.44 -3.95 29.01
N LYS A 143 -20.81 -2.87 29.51
CA LYS A 143 -19.50 -2.89 30.18
C LYS A 143 -18.37 -3.43 29.29
N GLY A 144 -18.50 -3.31 27.97
CA GLY A 144 -17.50 -3.72 26.99
C GLY A 144 -17.54 -5.21 26.62
N LYS A 145 -18.59 -5.94 26.98
CA LYS A 145 -18.69 -7.40 26.73
C LYS A 145 -18.74 -7.76 25.24
N ARG A 146 -19.40 -6.94 24.41
CA ARG A 146 -19.52 -7.22 22.96
C ARG A 146 -18.17 -7.17 22.22
N PRO A 147 -17.33 -6.12 22.37
CA PRO A 147 -15.97 -6.08 21.82
C PRO A 147 -15.13 -7.31 22.19
N VAL A 148 -15.17 -7.76 23.46
CA VAL A 148 -14.45 -8.99 23.89
C VAL A 148 -14.81 -10.18 23.01
N LYS A 149 -16.12 -10.43 22.85
CA LYS A 149 -16.62 -11.58 22.11
C LYS A 149 -16.23 -11.50 20.63
N ARG A 150 -16.30 -10.31 20.03
CA ARG A 150 -15.92 -10.09 18.62
C ARG A 150 -14.42 -10.23 18.40
N MET A 151 -13.58 -9.62 19.25
CA MET A 151 -12.12 -9.72 19.16
C MET A 151 -11.60 -11.14 19.34
N ALA A 152 -12.19 -11.93 20.25
CA ALA A 152 -11.80 -13.33 20.44
C ALA A 152 -11.91 -14.18 19.16
N ILE A 153 -12.83 -13.82 18.26
CA ILE A 153 -13.06 -14.52 16.99
C ILE A 153 -12.04 -14.09 15.92
N THR A 154 -11.65 -12.80 15.90
CA THR A 154 -10.84 -12.23 14.81
C THR A 154 -9.35 -12.20 15.09
N LEU A 155 -8.92 -12.13 16.35
CA LEU A 155 -7.51 -12.05 16.77
C LEU A 155 -6.64 -13.15 16.15
N PRO A 156 -7.05 -14.43 16.16
CA PRO A 156 -6.23 -15.52 15.64
C PRO A 156 -5.98 -15.40 14.14
N GLN A 157 -6.95 -14.91 13.37
CA GLN A 157 -6.79 -14.74 11.93
C GLN A 157 -5.86 -13.57 11.60
N TRP A 158 -5.99 -12.46 12.34
CA TRP A 158 -5.12 -11.30 12.15
C TRP A 158 -3.66 -11.55 12.57
N ARG A 159 -3.44 -12.30 13.65
CA ARG A 159 -2.09 -12.73 14.07
C ARG A 159 -1.41 -13.62 13.03
N LYS A 160 -2.17 -14.45 12.33
CA LYS A 160 -1.64 -15.30 11.25
C LYS A 160 -1.32 -14.53 9.99
N SER A 161 -2.08 -13.47 9.70
CA SER A 161 -1.95 -12.77 8.43
C SER A 161 -0.80 -11.76 8.42
N GLN A 162 -0.54 -11.01 9.51
CA GLN A 162 0.46 -9.91 9.65
C GLN A 162 1.07 -9.36 8.33
N PRO A 163 0.26 -9.01 7.32
CA PRO A 163 0.79 -8.88 5.96
C PRO A 163 1.27 -7.46 5.70
N GLN A 164 0.78 -6.49 6.48
CA GLN A 164 1.26 -5.10 6.53
C GLN A 164 2.77 -5.03 6.79
N LYS A 165 3.25 -5.75 7.80
CA LYS A 165 4.67 -5.74 8.15
C LYS A 165 5.52 -6.32 7.01
N LYS A 166 5.01 -7.33 6.30
CA LYS A 166 5.68 -7.88 5.11
C LYS A 166 5.69 -6.86 3.97
N ILE A 167 4.55 -6.24 3.66
CA ILE A 167 4.46 -5.22 2.61
C ILE A 167 5.38 -4.04 2.91
N SER A 168 5.37 -3.49 4.13
CA SER A 168 6.27 -2.39 4.51
C SER A 168 7.76 -2.77 4.43
N ILE A 169 8.12 -4.00 4.81
CA ILE A 169 9.51 -4.48 4.69
C ILE A 169 9.91 -4.67 3.22
N THR A 170 9.07 -5.30 2.40
CA THR A 170 9.36 -5.57 0.99
C THR A 170 9.42 -4.27 0.17
N VAL A 171 8.53 -3.31 0.45
CA VAL A 171 8.57 -1.97 -0.14
C VAL A 171 9.88 -1.27 0.25
N SER A 172 10.23 -1.22 1.53
CA SER A 172 11.48 -0.58 1.97
C SER A 172 12.74 -1.26 1.40
N ALA A 173 12.73 -2.58 1.21
CA ALA A 173 13.85 -3.33 0.64
C ALA A 173 14.03 -3.11 -0.87
N SER A 174 12.97 -2.76 -1.59
CA SER A 174 13.02 -2.47 -3.03
C SER A 174 13.47 -1.04 -3.33
N GLU A 175 13.36 -0.11 -2.38
CA GLU A 175 13.91 1.26 -2.48
C GLU A 175 15.45 1.32 -2.27
N MET A 176 16.07 0.25 -1.76
CA MET A 176 17.52 0.18 -1.47
C MET A 176 18.38 -0.46 -2.58
N ARG A 177 17.80 -0.79 -3.74
CA ARG A 177 18.51 -1.37 -4.89
C ARG A 177 18.46 -0.42 -6.08
#